data_AF-A0A6C1PP36-F1
#
_entry.id   AF-A0A6C1PP36-F1
#
_cell.length_a   1.000
_cell.length_b   1.000
_cell.length_c   1.000
_cell.angle_alpha   90.00
_cell.angle_beta   90.00
_cell.angle_gamma   90.00
#
_symmetry.space_group_name_H-M   'P 1'
#
loop_
_entity.id
_entity.type
_entity.pdbx_description
1 polymer ?
#
loop_
_entity_poly.entity_id
_entity_poly.type
_entity_poly.pdbx_seq_one_letter_code
_entity_poly.pdbx_strand_id
1 'polypeptide(L)'
;MSKNRSGWEAVTTGFAIAAVFGLLYLRGGSWIWIFPAVFAGLLPMMDGFRRVIAAGQQRRAQVAQTQRRPEQMEREVLQIARDRGGVVTPSLVALETSLSIAEAEQVLSDLASRGHAGIEVRADGRIEYEFADFMRRLD
;
A
#
# COMPACT_ATOMS: atom_id res chain seq x y z
N MET A 1 15.24 -46.05 -27.10
CA MET A 1 16.54 -45.71 -26.46
C MET A 1 17.18 -44.57 -27.26
N SER A 2 16.74 -43.32 -27.02
CA SER A 2 17.18 -42.12 -27.75
C SER A 2 18.00 -41.21 -26.83
N LYS A 3 19.18 -40.80 -27.29
CA LYS A 3 20.21 -40.08 -26.53
C LYS A 3 20.15 -38.59 -26.87
N ASN A 4 19.62 -37.78 -25.96
CA ASN A 4 19.62 -36.31 -26.04
C ASN A 4 21.05 -35.74 -26.15
N ARG A 5 21.36 -35.07 -27.27
CA ARG A 5 22.57 -34.25 -27.45
C ARG A 5 22.31 -32.90 -28.17
N SER A 6 21.12 -32.31 -28.07
CA SER A 6 20.77 -31.10 -28.85
C SER A 6 20.81 -29.77 -28.09
N GLY A 7 21.42 -29.71 -26.89
CA GLY A 7 21.49 -28.47 -26.10
C GLY A 7 22.77 -27.65 -26.31
N TRP A 8 23.89 -28.30 -26.65
CA TRP A 8 25.21 -27.67 -26.69
C TRP A 8 25.60 -27.14 -28.07
N GLU A 9 25.00 -27.65 -29.15
CA GLU A 9 25.27 -27.17 -30.51
C GLU A 9 24.66 -25.78 -30.78
N ALA A 10 23.53 -25.46 -30.14
CA ALA A 10 22.91 -24.14 -30.27
C ALA A 10 23.77 -23.03 -29.64
N VAL A 11 24.42 -23.33 -28.51
CA VAL A 11 25.27 -22.38 -27.78
C VAL A 11 26.59 -22.17 -28.52
N THR A 12 27.19 -23.23 -29.04
CA THR A 12 28.44 -23.12 -29.83
C THR A 12 28.21 -22.43 -31.16
N THR A 13 27.06 -22.66 -31.82
CA THR A 13 26.71 -21.97 -33.08
C THR A 13 26.44 -20.49 -32.85
N GLY A 14 25.75 -20.13 -31.77
CA GLY A 14 25.54 -18.73 -31.39
C GLY A 14 26.84 -17.98 -31.11
N PHE A 15 27.79 -18.62 -30.41
CA PHE A 15 29.08 -18.02 -30.12
C PHE A 15 29.99 -17.94 -31.36
N ALA A 16 29.97 -18.95 -32.23
CA ALA A 16 30.75 -18.96 -33.48
C ALA A 16 30.27 -17.84 -34.43
N ILE A 17 28.96 -17.66 -34.55
CA ILE A 17 28.39 -16.57 -35.36
C ILE A 17 28.75 -15.21 -34.74
N ALA A 18 28.66 -15.05 -33.41
CA ALA A 18 29.05 -13.81 -32.73
C ALA A 18 30.54 -13.49 -32.91
N ALA A 19 31.42 -14.50 -32.86
CA ALA A 19 32.86 -14.31 -33.05
C ALA A 19 33.22 -13.94 -34.51
N VAL A 20 32.59 -14.57 -35.51
CA VAL A 20 32.79 -14.23 -36.92
C VAL A 20 32.31 -12.82 -37.21
N PHE A 21 31.14 -12.44 -36.70
CA PHE A 21 30.62 -11.09 -36.86
C PHE A 21 31.44 -10.04 -36.10
N GLY A 22 31.95 -10.36 -34.90
CA GLY A 22 32.88 -9.50 -34.17
C GLY A 22 34.23 -9.31 -34.88
N LEU A 23 34.75 -10.35 -35.53
CA LEU A 23 36.00 -10.27 -36.29
C LEU A 23 35.82 -9.49 -37.60
N LEU A 24 34.68 -9.65 -38.28
CA LEU A 24 34.32 -8.87 -39.46
C LEU A 24 34.05 -7.39 -39.11
N TYR A 25 33.53 -7.12 -37.91
CA TYR A 25 33.33 -5.76 -37.38
C TYR A 25 34.64 -4.97 -37.26
N LEU A 26 35.70 -5.61 -36.74
CA LEU A 26 37.03 -5.00 -36.61
C LEU A 26 37.67 -4.66 -37.97
N ARG A 27 37.26 -5.35 -39.05
CA ARG A 27 37.80 -5.16 -40.41
C ARG A 27 37.06 -4.10 -41.22
N GLY A 28 35.77 -3.84 -40.94
CA GLY A 28 34.87 -3.15 -41.86
C GLY A 28 34.35 -1.76 -41.46
N GLY A 29 34.51 -1.33 -40.20
CA GLY A 29 34.22 0.05 -39.77
C GLY A 29 32.87 0.63 -40.21
N SER A 30 31.77 -0.15 -40.14
CA SER A 30 30.47 0.26 -40.68
C SER A 30 29.43 0.57 -39.58
N TRP A 31 28.96 1.83 -39.58
CA TRP A 31 28.00 2.48 -38.65
C TRP A 31 26.65 1.75 -38.50
N ILE A 32 26.26 0.92 -39.48
CA ILE A 32 24.95 0.24 -39.56
C ILE A 32 24.73 -0.77 -38.42
N TRP A 33 25.77 -1.19 -37.71
CA TRP A 33 25.71 -2.19 -36.62
C TRP A 33 25.41 -1.63 -35.22
N ILE A 34 25.20 -0.31 -35.08
CA ILE A 34 24.71 0.28 -33.82
C ILE A 34 23.24 -0.13 -33.55
N PHE A 35 22.47 -0.37 -34.61
CA PHE A 35 21.03 -0.64 -34.54
C PHE A 35 20.68 -1.91 -33.74
N PRO A 36 21.33 -3.09 -33.96
CA PRO A 36 21.05 -4.30 -33.19
C PRO A 36 21.57 -4.25 -31.75
N ALA A 37 22.73 -3.62 -31.52
CA ALA A 37 23.32 -3.51 -30.19
C ALA A 37 22.49 -2.62 -29.26
N VAL A 38 21.94 -1.52 -29.78
CA VAL A 38 20.98 -0.69 -29.04
C VAL A 38 19.68 -1.45 -28.77
N PHE A 39 19.16 -2.21 -29.73
CA PHE A 39 17.95 -3.01 -29.52
C PHE A 39 18.11 -4.10 -28.45
N ALA A 40 19.26 -4.79 -28.44
CA ALA A 40 19.57 -5.83 -27.46
C ALA A 40 19.77 -5.29 -26.04
N GLY A 41 20.25 -4.04 -25.89
CA GLY A 41 20.40 -3.38 -24.58
C GLY A 41 19.14 -2.63 -24.12
N LEU A 42 18.38 -2.04 -25.04
CA LEU A 42 17.22 -1.20 -24.74
C LEU A 42 15.98 -2.03 -24.32
N LEU A 43 15.79 -3.21 -24.90
CA LEU A 43 14.68 -4.10 -24.54
C LEU A 43 14.73 -4.58 -23.07
N PRO A 44 15.86 -5.11 -22.53
CA PRO A 44 15.93 -5.47 -21.11
C PRO A 44 15.81 -4.26 -20.17
N MET A 45 16.16 -3.06 -20.63
CA MET A 45 16.01 -1.83 -19.85
C MET A 45 14.54 -1.42 -19.69
N MET A 46 13.69 -1.61 -20.70
CA MET A 46 12.26 -1.31 -20.61
C MET A 46 11.50 -2.19 -19.61
N ASP A 47 11.83 -3.49 -19.54
CA ASP A 47 11.22 -4.42 -18.58
C ASP A 47 11.70 -4.15 -17.14
N GLY A 48 12.98 -3.79 -16.97
CA GLY A 48 13.52 -3.37 -15.67
C GLY A 48 12.89 -2.07 -15.17
N PHE A 49 12.71 -1.08 -16.06
CA PHE A 49 12.14 0.23 -15.70
C PHE A 49 10.66 0.13 -15.30
N ARG A 50 9.89 -0.75 -15.96
CA ARG A 50 8.50 -1.05 -15.58
C ARG A 50 8.39 -1.60 -14.17
N ARG A 51 9.34 -2.46 -13.74
CA ARG A 51 9.35 -3.03 -12.38
C ARG A 51 9.71 -2.01 -11.31
N VAL A 52 10.62 -1.07 -11.59
CA VAL A 52 11.01 -0.02 -10.64
C VAL A 52 9.88 1.00 -10.41
N ILE A 53 9.14 1.37 -11.47
CA ILE A 53 7.97 2.26 -11.34
C ILE A 53 6.80 1.53 -10.63
N ALA A 54 6.55 0.26 -10.97
CA ALA A 54 5.49 -0.54 -10.34
C ALA A 54 5.78 -0.87 -8.86
N ALA A 55 7.05 -1.09 -8.48
CA ALA A 55 7.45 -1.32 -7.09
C ALA A 55 7.23 -0.08 -6.20
N GLY A 56 7.32 1.13 -6.77
CA GLY A 56 6.98 2.37 -6.07
C GLY A 56 5.47 2.53 -5.80
N GLN A 57 4.62 2.06 -6.71
CA GLN A 57 3.17 2.13 -6.56
C GLN A 57 2.63 1.16 -5.50
N GLN A 58 3.19 -0.05 -5.40
CA GLN A 58 2.75 -1.03 -4.38
C GLN A 58 3.05 -0.56 -2.96
N ARG A 59 4.20 0.11 -2.73
CA ARG A 59 4.50 0.71 -1.42
C ARG A 59 3.56 1.85 -1.06
N ARG A 60 3.20 2.70 -2.03
CA ARG A 60 2.23 3.79 -1.80
C ARG A 60 0.81 3.29 -1.51
N ALA A 61 0.37 2.24 -2.20
CA ALA A 61 -0.95 1.64 -1.97
C ALA A 61 -1.07 1.02 -0.57
N GLN A 62 -0.01 0.38 -0.06
CA GLN A 62 -0.01 -0.19 1.29
C GLN A 62 0.01 0.89 2.38
N VAL A 63 0.81 1.95 2.22
CA VAL A 63 0.84 3.06 3.20
C VAL A 63 -0.50 3.81 3.23
N ALA A 64 -1.13 4.02 2.07
CA ALA A 64 -2.45 4.65 1.99
C ALA A 64 -3.57 3.79 2.61
N GLN A 65 -3.44 2.46 2.62
CA GLN A 65 -4.41 1.58 3.29
C GLN A 65 -4.30 1.64 4.82
N THR A 66 -3.08 1.74 5.35
CA THR A 66 -2.88 1.83 6.82
C THR A 66 -3.41 3.15 7.38
N GLN A 67 -3.24 4.27 6.67
CA GLN A 67 -3.73 5.59 7.11
C GLN A 67 -5.25 5.72 7.03
N ARG A 68 -5.91 5.03 6.09
CA ARG A 68 -7.37 5.07 5.97
C ARG A 68 -8.10 4.39 7.12
N ARG A 69 -7.48 3.42 7.80
CA ARG A 69 -8.11 2.70 8.91
C ARG A 69 -8.47 3.60 10.10
N PRO A 70 -7.55 4.38 10.70
CA PRO A 70 -7.89 5.24 11.84
C PRO A 70 -8.93 6.31 11.47
N GLU A 71 -8.85 6.92 10.28
CA GLU A 71 -9.84 7.90 9.82
C GLU A 71 -11.24 7.28 9.66
N GLN A 72 -11.32 6.04 9.18
CA GLN A 72 -12.59 5.30 9.07
C GLN A 72 -13.16 4.98 10.45
N MET A 73 -12.31 4.53 11.39
CA MET A 73 -12.72 4.22 12.76
C MET A 73 -13.25 5.47 13.47
N GLU A 74 -12.55 6.59 13.40
CA GLU A 74 -13.01 7.87 13.98
C GLU A 74 -14.36 8.30 13.41
N ARG A 75 -14.53 8.18 12.08
CA ARG A 75 -15.78 8.53 11.43
C ARG A 75 -16.95 7.66 11.90
N GLU A 76 -16.75 6.36 12.06
CA GLU A 76 -17.77 5.45 12.60
C GLU A 76 -18.17 5.84 14.02
N VAL A 77 -17.20 6.13 14.88
CA VAL A 77 -17.46 6.58 16.27
C VAL A 77 -18.27 7.88 16.29
N LEU A 78 -17.91 8.87 15.45
CA LEU A 78 -18.63 10.15 15.37
C LEU A 78 -20.05 9.98 14.81
N GLN A 79 -20.28 9.01 13.91
CA GLN A 79 -21.62 8.68 13.44
C GLN A 79 -22.48 8.14 14.58
N ILE A 80 -21.94 7.20 15.36
CA ILE A 80 -22.64 6.65 16.53
C ILE A 80 -22.93 7.74 17.56
N ALA A 81 -21.95 8.61 17.84
CA ALA A 81 -22.14 9.73 18.75
C ALA A 81 -23.26 10.67 18.30
N ARG A 82 -23.36 10.94 17.00
CA ARG A 82 -24.48 11.72 16.44
C ARG A 82 -25.82 11.01 16.60
N ASP A 83 -25.89 9.73 16.27
CA ASP A 83 -27.14 8.95 16.29
C ASP A 83 -27.64 8.73 17.72
N ARG A 84 -26.73 8.68 18.70
CA ARG A 84 -27.01 8.54 20.14
C ARG A 84 -27.19 9.88 20.88
N GLY A 85 -27.20 11.01 20.17
CA GLY A 85 -27.48 12.32 20.77
C GLY A 85 -26.31 12.93 21.56
N GLY A 86 -25.08 12.55 21.23
CA GLY A 86 -23.85 13.11 21.76
C GLY A 86 -23.28 12.40 22.99
N VAL A 87 -23.87 11.30 23.46
CA VAL A 87 -23.34 10.52 24.60
C VAL A 87 -23.07 9.09 24.16
N VAL A 88 -21.84 8.61 24.36
CA VAL A 88 -21.44 7.23 24.01
C VAL A 88 -20.53 6.60 25.06
N THR A 89 -20.49 5.28 25.08
CA THR A 89 -19.58 4.48 25.93
C THR A 89 -18.70 3.59 25.06
N PRO A 90 -17.50 3.19 25.51
CA PRO A 90 -16.64 2.26 24.78
C PRO A 90 -17.37 0.95 24.43
N SER A 91 -18.15 0.41 25.36
CA SER A 91 -18.94 -0.81 25.15
C SER A 91 -20.02 -0.65 24.09
N LEU A 92 -20.66 0.51 24.02
CA LEU A 92 -21.67 0.81 22.99
C LEU A 92 -21.03 0.93 21.60
N VAL A 93 -19.90 1.62 21.51
CA VAL A 93 -19.15 1.76 20.25
C VAL A 93 -18.66 0.41 19.76
N ALA A 94 -18.12 -0.43 20.65
CA ALA A 94 -17.68 -1.78 20.30
C ALA A 94 -18.84 -2.70 19.88
N LEU A 95 -20.08 -2.44 20.34
CA LEU A 95 -21.26 -3.19 19.94
C LEU A 95 -21.73 -2.83 18.53
N GLU A 96 -21.60 -1.57 18.13
CA GLU A 96 -22.10 -1.04 16.86
C GLU A 96 -21.03 -1.01 15.75
N THR A 97 -19.77 -1.24 16.08
CA THR A 97 -18.65 -1.28 15.14
C THR A 97 -17.95 -2.63 15.17
N SER A 98 -16.97 -2.82 14.28
CA SER A 98 -16.07 -3.98 14.34
C SER A 98 -14.90 -3.81 15.33
N LEU A 99 -14.95 -2.79 16.20
CA LEU A 99 -13.88 -2.50 17.16
C LEU A 99 -14.02 -3.33 18.43
N SER A 100 -12.89 -3.74 18.99
CA SER A 100 -12.86 -4.22 20.37
C SER A 100 -13.13 -3.08 21.37
N ILE A 101 -13.52 -3.42 22.59
CA ILE A 101 -13.75 -2.43 23.66
C ILE A 101 -12.49 -1.58 23.91
N ALA A 102 -11.30 -2.19 23.90
CA ALA A 102 -10.03 -1.50 24.10
C ALA A 102 -9.71 -0.52 22.96
N GLU A 103 -9.97 -0.91 21.70
CA GLU A 103 -9.79 -0.03 20.54
C GLU A 103 -10.78 1.14 20.57
N ALA A 104 -12.04 0.87 20.90
CA ALA A 104 -13.07 1.91 21.04
C ALA A 104 -12.71 2.90 22.16
N GLU A 105 -12.24 2.41 23.31
CA GLU A 105 -11.76 3.24 24.40
C GLU A 105 -10.58 4.12 23.96
N GLN A 106 -9.61 3.54 23.25
CA GLN A 106 -8.46 4.29 22.75
C GLN A 106 -8.88 5.41 21.77
N VAL A 107 -9.79 5.13 20.84
CA VAL A 107 -10.29 6.13 19.88
C VAL A 107 -11.07 7.24 20.59
N LEU A 108 -11.95 6.89 21.53
CA LEU A 108 -12.71 7.86 22.32
C LEU A 108 -11.81 8.73 23.21
N SER A 109 -10.83 8.12 23.87
CA SER A 109 -9.83 8.81 24.69
C SER A 109 -8.97 9.76 23.85
N ASP A 110 -8.56 9.34 22.64
CA ASP A 110 -7.83 10.21 21.72
C ASP A 110 -8.66 11.42 21.27
N LEU A 111 -9.93 11.20 20.91
CA LEU A 111 -10.87 12.29 20.58
C LEU A 111 -11.07 13.25 21.76
N ALA A 112 -11.19 12.73 22.98
CA ALA A 112 -11.30 13.55 24.18
C ALA A 112 -10.03 14.35 24.46
N SER A 113 -8.85 13.75 24.28
CA SER A 113 -7.55 14.43 24.46
C SER A 113 -7.34 15.57 23.46
N ARG A 114 -7.92 15.46 22.26
CA ARG A 114 -7.95 16.50 21.23
C ARG A 114 -9.02 17.57 21.47
N GLY A 115 -9.87 17.41 22.49
CA GLY A 115 -10.93 18.36 22.83
C GLY A 115 -12.23 18.18 22.02
N HIS A 116 -12.40 17.07 21.30
CA HIS A 116 -13.63 16.78 20.55
C HIS A 116 -14.72 16.13 21.43
N ALA A 117 -14.37 15.62 22.61
CA ALA A 117 -15.30 15.03 23.57
C ALA A 117 -14.89 15.34 25.02
N GLY A 118 -15.87 15.42 25.92
CA GLY A 118 -15.67 15.41 27.37
C GLY A 118 -15.70 13.98 27.91
N ILE A 119 -15.04 13.75 29.04
CA ILE A 119 -15.09 12.49 29.79
C ILE A 119 -15.83 12.74 31.09
N GLU A 120 -16.94 12.03 31.30
CA GLU A 120 -17.69 12.05 32.54
C GLU A 120 -17.67 10.66 33.17
N VAL A 121 -17.28 10.59 34.44
CA VAL A 121 -17.32 9.34 35.21
C VAL A 121 -18.57 9.37 36.07
N ARG A 122 -19.54 8.51 35.75
CA ARG A 122 -20.78 8.39 36.52
C ARG A 122 -20.51 7.81 37.90
N ALA A 123 -21.45 8.02 38.82
CA ALA A 123 -21.38 7.53 40.19
C ALA A 123 -21.34 5.99 40.32
N ASP A 124 -21.74 5.26 39.27
CA ASP A 124 -21.64 3.80 39.16
C ASP A 124 -20.25 3.33 38.66
N GLY A 125 -19.32 4.26 38.42
CA GLY A 125 -17.99 3.99 37.89
C GLY A 125 -17.94 3.82 36.37
N ARG A 126 -19.04 4.02 35.65
CA ARG A 126 -19.05 3.95 34.18
C ARG A 126 -18.49 5.23 33.58
N ILE A 127 -17.64 5.06 32.57
CA ILE A 127 -17.06 6.16 31.79
C ILE A 127 -17.96 6.45 30.59
N GLU A 128 -18.40 7.69 30.49
CA GLU A 128 -19.18 8.19 29.36
C GLU A 128 -18.43 9.32 28.66
N TYR A 129 -18.51 9.31 27.33
CA TYR A 129 -17.89 10.29 26.47
C TYR A 129 -18.98 11.19 25.87
N GLU A 130 -18.80 12.48 26.06
CA GLU A 130 -19.78 13.52 25.80
C GLU A 130 -19.33 14.44 24.65
N PHE A 131 -19.97 14.32 23.50
CA PHE A 131 -19.71 15.13 22.31
C PHE A 131 -20.64 16.35 22.28
N ALA A 132 -20.16 17.48 22.79
CA ALA A 132 -20.91 18.73 22.88
C ALA A 132 -21.46 19.23 21.53
N ASP A 133 -20.79 18.91 20.42
CA ASP A 133 -21.23 19.26 19.06
C ASP A 133 -22.52 18.55 18.63
N PHE A 134 -22.81 17.38 19.22
CA PHE A 134 -24.00 16.57 18.90
C PHE A 134 -25.08 16.62 19.98
N MET A 135 -24.73 17.06 21.18
CA MET A 135 -25.71 17.40 22.19
C MET A 135 -26.51 18.59 21.69
N ARG A 136 -27.73 18.31 21.24
CA ARG A 136 -28.65 19.31 20.72
C ARG A 136 -28.82 20.38 21.79
N ARG A 137 -28.15 21.52 21.60
CA ARG A 137 -28.34 22.73 22.40
C ARG A 137 -29.80 23.13 22.22
N LEU A 138 -30.63 22.80 23.21
CA LEU A 138 -31.95 23.37 23.37
C LEU A 138 -31.73 24.79 23.88
N ASP A 139 -31.56 25.72 22.96
CA ASP A 139 -31.77 27.15 23.19
C ASP A 139 -33.28 27.46 23.11
#